data_AF-A0A316NM10-F1
#
_entry.id   AF-A0A316NM10-F1
#
_cell.length_a   1.000
_cell.length_b   1.000
_cell.length_c   1.000
_cell.angle_alpha   90.00
_cell.angle_beta   90.00
_cell.angle_gamma   90.00
#
_symmetry.space_group_name_H-M   'P 1'
#
loop_
_entity.id
_entity.type
_entity.pdbx_description
1 polymer ?
#
loop_
_entity_poly.entity_id
_entity_poly.type
_entity_poly.pdbx_seq_one_letter_code
_entity_poly.pdbx_strand_id
1 'polypeptide(L)' 'MARAKKDGIYLNVCIESKIYRKLDDFCIEAGQTKTVAVERALAEYINHYEKKQKMLRDLEDSDA' A
#
# COMPACT_ATOMS: atom_id res chain seq x y z
N MET A 1 0.03 -10.07 30.23
CA MET A 1 0.88 -10.40 29.07
C MET A 1 1.49 -9.11 28.54
N ALA A 2 2.82 -9.00 28.51
CA ALA A 2 3.47 -7.85 27.87
C ALA A 2 3.08 -7.82 26.39
N ARG A 3 2.39 -6.76 25.96
CA ARG A 3 1.99 -6.58 24.57
C ARG A 3 3.27 -6.46 23.73
N ALA A 4 3.48 -7.38 22.79
CA ALA A 4 4.59 -7.28 21.86
C ALA A 4 4.54 -5.88 21.22
N LYS A 5 5.65 -5.15 21.29
CA LYS A 5 5.78 -3.84 20.66
C LYS A 5 5.55 -4.07 19.17
N LYS A 6 4.49 -3.47 18.62
CA LYS A 6 4.30 -3.46 17.17
C LYS A 6 5.48 -2.70 16.58
N ASP A 7 6.28 -3.37 15.76
CA ASP A 7 7.33 -2.72 14.98
C ASP A 7 6.63 -1.90 13.89
N GLY A 8 6.65 -0.58 14.04
CA GLY A 8 5.88 0.33 13.22
C GLY A 8 6.58 1.68 13.15
N ILE A 9 6.78 2.16 11.92
CA ILE A 9 7.40 3.45 11.64
C ILE A 9 6.30 4.43 11.25
N TYR A 10 6.34 5.66 11.77
CA TYR A 10 5.39 6.70 11.38
C TYR A 10 5.69 7.20 9.97
N LEU A 11 4.69 7.13 9.10
CA LEU A 11 4.73 7.70 7.76
C LEU A 11 4.01 9.05 7.76
N ASN A 12 4.76 10.15 7.64
CA ASN A 12 4.19 11.49 7.49
C ASN A 12 4.21 11.91 6.02
N VAL A 13 3.05 11.99 5.38
CA VAL A 13 2.89 12.35 3.97
C VAL A 13 1.72 13.31 3.82
N CYS A 14 1.92 14.38 3.05
CA CYS A 14 0.84 15.28 2.66
C CYS A 14 0.11 14.68 1.45
N ILE A 15 -1.19 14.44 1.57
CA ILE A 15 -2.03 13.86 0.53
C ILE A 15 -3.17 14.83 0.21
N GLU A 16 -3.64 14.84 -1.03
CA GLU A 16 -4.78 15.68 -1.41
C GLU A 16 -6.02 15.34 -0.58
N SER A 17 -6.74 16.37 -0.11
CA SER A 17 -7.93 16.23 0.73
C SER A 17 -9.01 15.34 0.12
N LYS A 18 -9.15 15.33 -1.22
CA LYS A 18 -10.10 14.47 -1.92
C LYS A 18 -9.75 12.99 -1.80
N ILE A 19 -8.45 12.66 -1.89
CA ILE A 19 -7.96 11.29 -1.74
C ILE A 19 -8.12 10.84 -0.29
N TYR A 20 -7.80 11.72 0.66
CA TYR A 20 -7.99 11.42 2.08
C TYR A 20 -9.46 11.09 2.42
N ARG A 21 -10.42 11.85 1.88
CA ARG A 21 -11.86 11.57 2.07
C ARG A 21 -12.26 10.20 1.52
N LYS A 22 -11.83 9.87 0.30
CA LYS A 22 -12.08 8.54 -0.28
C LYS A 22 -11.51 7.41 0.59
N LEU A 23 -10.34 7.62 1.18
CA LEU A 23 -9.74 6.65 2.08
C LEU A 23 -10.56 6.51 3.38
N ASP A 24 -11.13 7.61 3.88
CA ASP A 24 -12.00 7.58 5.05
C ASP A 24 -13.29 6.81 4.79
N ASP A 25 -13.97 7.11 3.69
CA ASP A 25 -15.19 6.41 3.26
C ASP A 25 -14.90 4.90 3.06
N PHE A 26 -13.78 4.56 2.42
CA PHE A 26 -13.33 3.18 2.28
C PHE A 26 -13.10 2.49 3.62
N CYS A 27 -12.51 3.18 4.60
CA CYS A 27 -12.28 2.60 5.93
C CYS A 27 -13.60 2.34 6.67
N ILE A 28 -14.58 3.22 6.50
CA ILE A 28 -15.93 3.08 7.08
C ILE A 28 -16.64 1.87 6.48
N GLU A 29 -16.64 1.75 5.15
CA GLU A 29 -17.29 0.63 4.44
C GLU A 29 -16.60 -0.71 4.69
N ALA A 30 -15.27 -0.74 4.65
CA ALA A 30 -14.49 -1.97 4.83
C ALA A 30 -14.36 -2.40 6.30
N GLY A 31 -14.78 -1.57 7.26
CA GLY A 31 -14.65 -1.82 8.69
C GLY A 31 -13.19 -1.94 9.16
N GLN A 32 -12.27 -1.25 8.49
CA GLN A 32 -10.82 -1.33 8.74
C GLN A 32 -10.29 -0.02 9.31
N THR A 33 -9.21 -0.10 10.08
CA THR A 33 -8.52 1.11 10.52
C THR A 33 -7.74 1.72 9.36
N LYS A 34 -7.61 3.05 9.35
CA LYS A 34 -6.85 3.79 8.33
C LYS A 34 -5.43 3.24 8.16
N THR A 35 -4.79 2.85 9.26
CA THR A 35 -3.46 2.23 9.23
C THR A 35 -3.44 0.94 8.40
N VAL A 36 -4.37 0.01 8.66
CA VAL A 36 -4.43 -1.27 7.94
C VAL A 36 -4.80 -1.06 6.47
N ALA A 37 -5.72 -0.14 6.18
CA ALA A 37 -6.10 0.20 4.82
C ALA A 37 -4.90 0.75 4.02
N VAL A 38 -4.14 1.68 4.60
CA VAL A 38 -2.95 2.27 3.98
C VAL A 38 -1.84 1.23 3.80
N GLU A 39 -1.55 0.41 4.82
CA GLU A 39 -0.54 -0.66 4.73
C GLU A 39 -0.87 -1.64 3.60
N ARG A 40 -2.13 -2.07 3.48
CA ARG A 40 -2.59 -2.96 2.40
C ARG A 40 -2.49 -2.32 1.03
N ALA A 41 -2.96 -1.09 0.89
CA ALA A 41 -2.90 -0.36 -0.37
C ALA A 41 -1.46 -0.16 -0.86
N LEU A 42 -0.54 0.19 0.04
CA LEU A 42 0.88 0.34 -0.29
C LEU A 42 1.50 -1.00 -0.68
N ALA A 43 1.25 -2.07 0.08
CA ALA A 43 1.78 -3.39 -0.24
C ALA A 43 1.28 -3.90 -1.60
N GLU A 44 -0.01 -3.75 -1.89
CA GLU A 44 -0.60 -4.15 -3.16
C GLU A 44 -0.03 -3.35 -4.34
N TYR A 45 0.10 -2.02 -4.18
CA TYR A 45 0.68 -1.16 -5.20
C TYR A 45 2.14 -1.53 -5.50
N ILE A 46 2.97 -1.74 -4.47
CA ILE A 46 4.38 -2.14 -4.62
C ILE A 46 4.47 -3.50 -5.30
N ASN A 47 3.72 -4.50 -4.83
CA ASN A 47 3.70 -5.84 -5.43
C ASN A 47 3.30 -5.82 -6.91
N HIS A 48 2.29 -5.01 -7.26
CA HIS A 48 1.86 -4.86 -8.64
C HIS A 48 2.94 -4.18 -9.51
N TYR A 49 3.60 -3.15 -8.96
CA TYR A 49 4.71 -2.49 -9.62
C TYR A 49 5.88 -3.45 -9.88
N GLU A 50 6.28 -4.23 -8.88
CA GLU A 50 7.36 -5.22 -9.01
C GLU A 50 7.05 -6.30 -10.05
N LYS A 51 5.82 -6.82 -10.06
CA LYS A 51 5.36 -7.78 -11.07
C LYS A 51 5.44 -7.20 -12.47
N LYS A 52 4.97 -5.96 -12.66
CA LYS A 52 5.01 -5.27 -13.94
C LYS A 52 6.45 -5.04 -14.42
N GLN A 53 7.33 -4.62 -13.51
CA GLN A 53 8.75 -4.43 -13.79
C GLN A 53 9.45 -5.75 -14.15
N LYS A 54 9.08 -6.85 -13.48
CA LYS A 54 9.61 -8.17 -13.81
C LYS A 54 9.18 -8.61 -15.21
N MET A 55 7.89 -8.46 -15.54
CA MET A 55 7.39 -8.79 -16.89
C MET A 55 8.12 -8.00 -17.98
N LEU A 56 8.35 -6.70 -17.76
CA LEU A 56 9.09 -5.85 -18.69
C LEU A 56 10.53 -6.34 -18.91
N ARG A 57 11.24 -6.71 -17.85
CA ARG A 57 12.59 -7.28 -17.96
C ARG A 57 12.60 -8.62 -18.68
N ASP A 58 11.67 -9.52 -18.32
CA ASP A 58 11.58 -10.85 -18.94
C ASP A 58 11.26 -10.74 -20.45
N LEU A 59 10.55 -9.70 -20.89
CA LEU A 59 10.30 -9.38 -22.30
C LEU A 59 11.57 -8.85 -22.99
N GLU A 60 12.29 -7.90 -22.38
CA GLU A 60 13.55 -7.36 -22.91
C GLU A 60 14.63 -8.44 -23.08
N ASP A 61 14.70 -9.42 -22.18
CA ASP A 61 15.63 -10.54 -22.25
C ASP A 61 15.21 -11.61 -23.29
N SER A 62 13.97 -11.60 -23.76
CA SER A 62 13.46 -12.56 -24.76
C SER A 62 13.63 -12.09 -26.22
N ASP A 63 13.84 -10.79 -26.41
CA ASP A 63 14.10 -10.15 -27.70
C ASP A 63 15.61 -9.93 -27.95
N ALA A 64 16.49 -10.32 -27.01
CA ALA A 64 17.96 -10.22 -27.08
C ALA A 64 18.62 -11.59 -27.35
#